data_AF-A0A3D1RSI5-F1
#
_entry.id   AF-A0A3D1RSI5-F1
#
_cell.length_a   1.000
_cell.length_b   1.000
_cell.length_c   1.000
_cell.angle_alpha   90.00
_cell.angle_beta   90.00
_cell.angle_gamma   90.00
#
_symmetry.space_group_name_H-M   'P 1'
#
loop_
_entity.id
_entity.type
_entity.pdbx_description
1 polymer ?
#
loop_
_entity_poly.entity_id
_entity_poly.type
_entity_poly.pdbx_seq_one_letter_code
_entity_poly.pdbx_strand_id
1 'polypeptide(L)' 'EREPIGRENPLLKIKQPDRLFITPHIAWSSREARETLVKEIAHNIESFLEGTPGNLVQ' A
#
# COMPACT_ATOMS: atom_id res chain seq x y z
N GLU A 1 -6.57 -1.47 15.78
CA GLU A 1 -5.51 -1.54 14.73
C GLU A 1 -4.50 -0.44 15.02
N ARG A 2 -3.22 -0.78 15.20
CA ARG A 2 -2.17 0.19 15.55
C ARG A 2 -0.85 -0.23 14.91
N GLU A 3 -0.20 0.72 14.25
CA GLU A 3 1.16 0.59 13.74
C GLU A 3 2.08 1.58 14.48
N PRO A 4 3.34 1.20 14.79
CA PRO A 4 3.91 -0.15 14.64
C PRO A 4 3.22 -1.20 15.53
N ILE A 5 3.36 -2.48 15.17
CA ILE A 5 2.80 -3.58 15.96
C ILE A 5 3.35 -3.54 17.40
N GLY A 6 2.44 -3.60 18.38
CA GLY A 6 2.83 -3.63 19.79
C GLY A 6 3.58 -4.91 20.15
N ARG A 7 4.56 -4.82 21.07
CA ARG A 7 5.37 -5.96 21.50
C ARG A 7 4.56 -7.13 22.06
N GLU A 8 3.42 -6.83 22.68
CA GLU A 8 2.52 -7.83 23.27
C GLU A 8 1.44 -8.34 22.30
N ASN A 9 1.51 -7.98 21.01
CA ASN A 9 0.48 -8.35 20.05
C ASN A 9 0.41 -9.88 19.87
N PRO A 10 -0.80 -10.50 19.95
CA PRO A 10 -0.98 -11.94 19.80
C PRO A 10 -0.41 -12.53 18.51
N LEU A 11 -0.37 -11.75 17.43
CA LEU A 11 0.21 -12.17 16.15
C LEU A 11 1.72 -12.48 16.25
N LEU A 12 2.42 -11.90 17.22
CA LEU A 12 3.84 -12.20 17.49
C LEU A 12 4.04 -13.47 18.34
N LYS A 13 2.96 -14.06 18.88
CA LYS A 13 2.99 -15.21 19.82
C LYS A 13 2.27 -16.45 19.27
N ILE A 14 2.04 -16.51 17.95
CA ILE A 14 1.35 -17.65 17.34
C ILE A 14 2.19 -18.93 17.42
N LYS A 15 1.53 -20.10 17.50
CA LYS A 15 2.20 -21.40 17.65
C LYS A 15 3.04 -21.83 16.44
N GLN A 16 2.69 -21.38 15.24
CA GLN A 16 3.33 -21.73 13.98
C GLN A 16 3.82 -20.47 13.27
N PRO A 17 4.89 -19.81 13.76
CA PRO A 17 5.36 -18.52 13.23
C PRO A 17 5.71 -18.57 11.74
N ASP A 18 6.20 -19.70 11.25
CA ASP A 18 6.61 -19.87 9.84
C ASP A 18 5.44 -19.84 8.84
N ARG A 19 4.19 -19.88 9.33
CA ARG A 19 2.98 -19.78 8.50
C ARG A 19 2.43 -18.36 8.40
N LEU A 20 3.07 -17.38 9.05
CA LEU A 20 2.64 -15.99 9.06
C LEU A 20 3.80 -15.06 8.72
N PHE A 21 3.66 -14.34 7.61
CA PHE A 21 4.56 -13.24 7.27
C PHE A 21 3.99 -11.92 7.78
N ILE A 22 4.72 -11.25 8.66
CA ILE A 22 4.42 -9.89 9.11
C ILE A 22 5.42 -8.96 8.43
N THR A 23 4.93 -8.03 7.62
CA THR A 23 5.74 -6.98 7.02
C THR A 23 5.34 -5.63 7.63
N PRO A 24 6.29 -4.72 7.92
CA PRO A 24 5.99 -3.44 8.56
C PRO A 24 5.37 -2.44 7.58
N HIS A 25 4.22 -2.78 7.00
CA HIS A 25 3.49 -1.94 6.02
C HIS A 25 4.36 -1.51 4.82
N ILE A 26 5.23 -2.39 4.36
CA ILE A 26 6.16 -2.13 3.24
C ILE A 26 5.74 -2.86 1.95
N ALA A 27 4.47 -3.29 1.85
CA ALA A 27 3.98 -4.04 0.71
C ALA A 27 4.19 -3.32 -0.64
N TRP A 28 4.20 -1.98 -0.65
CA TRP A 28 4.42 -1.14 -1.83
C TRP A 28 5.69 -0.30 -1.77
N SER A 29 6.70 -0.71 -0.99
CA SER A 29 7.97 0.03 -0.91
C SER A 29 8.90 -0.16 -2.12
N SER A 30 8.52 -1.00 -3.09
CA SER A 30 9.32 -1.29 -4.28
C SER A 30 9.51 -0.05 -5.17
N ARG A 31 10.55 -0.07 -6.02
CA ARG A 31 10.77 1.00 -7.00
C ARG A 31 9.66 0.99 -8.05
N GLU A 32 9.24 -0.19 -8.46
CA GLU A 32 8.19 -0.46 -9.43
C GLU A 32 6.86 0.15 -8.97
N ALA A 33 6.51 0.03 -7.69
CA ALA A 33 5.30 0.64 -7.14
C ALA A 33 5.33 2.18 -7.24
N ARG A 34 6.49 2.80 -7.00
CA ARG A 34 6.67 4.25 -7.17
C ARG A 34 6.60 4.68 -8.63
N GLU A 35 7.22 3.91 -9.53
CA GLU A 35 7.15 4.17 -10.97
C GLU A 35 5.71 4.09 -11.50
N THR A 36 4.95 3.07 -11.07
CA THR A 36 3.52 2.95 -11.38
C THR A 36 2.74 4.15 -10.84
N LEU A 37 2.95 4.53 -9.57
CA LEU A 37 2.27 5.68 -8.98
C LEU A 37 2.48 6.97 -9.79
N VAL A 38 3.72 7.26 -10.18
CA VAL A 38 4.03 8.46 -10.97
C VAL A 38 3.35 8.43 -12.34
N LYS A 39 3.32 7.26 -13.00
CA LYS A 39 2.61 7.09 -14.29
C LYS A 39 1.10 7.34 -14.13
N GLU A 40 0.48 6.77 -13.11
CA GLU A 40 -0.96 6.97 -12.84
C GLU A 40 -1.30 8.43 -12.51
N ILE A 41 -0.41 9.13 -11.80
CA ILE A 41 -0.59 10.58 -11.55
C ILE A 41 -0.58 11.36 -12.87
N ALA A 42 0.39 11.10 -13.75
CA ALA A 42 0.45 11.77 -15.05
C ALA A 42 -0.81 11.49 -15.88
N HIS A 43 -1.24 10.22 -15.93
CA HIS A 43 -2.46 9.82 -16.63
C HIS A 43 -3.72 10.52 -16.07
N ASN A 44 -3.87 10.58 -14.74
CA ASN A 44 -5.00 11.27 -14.12
C ASN A 44 -5.04 12.77 -14.48
N ILE A 45 -3.88 13.43 -14.58
CA ILE A 45 -3.80 14.84 -15.00
C ILE A 45 -4.25 15.00 -16.44
N GLU A 46 -3.75 14.15 -17.35
CA GLU A 46 -4.15 14.17 -18.77
C GLU A 46 -5.66 13.94 -18.92
N SER A 47 -6.20 12.90 -18.30
CA SER A 47 -7.63 12.59 -18.36
C SER A 47 -8.50 13.67 -17.72
N PHE A 48 -8.01 14.36 -16.68
CA PHE A 48 -8.72 15.51 -16.12
C PHE A 48 -8.82 16.66 -17.14
N LEU A 49 -7.74 16.98 -17.84
CA LEU A 49 -7.72 18.03 -18.87
C LEU A 49 -8.59 17.69 -20.09
N GLU A 50 -8.72 16.40 -20.40
CA GLU A 50 -9.59 15.89 -21.47
C GLU A 50 -11.08 15.80 -21.07
N GLY A 51 -11.41 16.08 -19.80
CA GLY A 51 -12.78 16.01 -19.29
C GLY A 51 -13.26 14.59 -18.96
N THR A 52 -12.35 13.64 -18.80
CA THR A 52 -12.61 12.22 -18.51
C THR A 52 -11.92 11.77 -17.21
N PRO A 53 -12.12 12.44 -16.06
CA PRO A 53 -11.34 12.18 -14.85
C PRO A 53 -11.55 10.75 -14.30
N GLY A 54 -10.43 10.08 -13.98
CA GLY A 54 -10.39 8.76 -13.34
C GLY A 54 -10.04 8.82 -11.86
N ASN A 55 -10.08 7.67 -11.18
CA ASN A 55 -9.64 7.50 -9.79
C ASN A 55 -10.26 8.50 -8.78
N LEU A 56 -11.54 8.85 -8.97
CA LEU A 56 -12.29 9.75 -8.08
C LEU A 56 -12.63 9.08 -6.74
N VAL A 57 -12.51 9.84 -5.66
CA VAL A 57 -12.89 9.41 -4.29
C VAL A 57 -14.22 10.05 -3.91
N GLN A 58 -15.08 9.29 -3.23
CA GLN A 58 -16.39 9.74 -2.73
C GLN A 58 -16.31 10.42 -1.37
#